data_AF-A0A842KUP7-F1
#
_entry.id   AF-A0A842KUP7-F1
#
_cell.length_a   1.000
_cell.length_b   1.000
_cell.length_c   1.000
_cell.angle_alpha   90.00
_cell.angle_beta   90.00
_cell.angle_gamma   90.00
#
_symmetry.space_group_name_H-M   'P 1'
#
loop_
_entity.id
_entity.type
_entity.pdbx_description
1 polymer ?
#
loop_
_entity_poly.entity_id
_entity_poly.type
_entity_poly.pdbx_seq_one_letter_code
_entity_poly.pdbx_strand_id
1 'polypeptide(L)' 'MDLIAVFGLGHIGLPTAALFAKAGFKVIGVDINPDIVNSINQGISPIIEPG' A
#
# COMPACT_ATOMS: atom_id res chain seq x y z
N MET A 1 12.87 6.32 13.76
CA MET A 1 11.62 6.40 12.99
C MET A 1 11.72 5.29 11.97
N ASP A 2 11.00 4.20 12.21
CA ASP A 2 11.24 2.96 11.50
C ASP A 2 10.54 2.98 10.13
N LEU A 3 11.24 2.48 9.11
CA LEU A 3 10.75 2.39 7.74
C LEU A 3 10.29 0.97 7.47
N ILE A 4 9.03 0.80 7.09
CA ILE A 4 8.45 -0.49 6.71
C ILE A 4 8.30 -0.53 5.18
N ALA A 5 8.85 -1.57 4.55
CA ALA A 5 8.62 -1.85 3.14
C ALA A 5 7.65 -3.02 3.00
N VAL A 6 6.59 -2.85 2.22
CA VAL A 6 5.60 -3.89 1.93
C VAL A 6 5.72 -4.27 0.45
N PHE A 7 6.08 -5.52 0.19
CA PHE A 7 6.22 -6.07 -1.16
C PHE A 7 4.95 -6.82 -1.58
N GLY A 8 4.38 -6.43 -2.71
CA GLY A 8 3.06 -6.84 -3.19
C GLY A 8 1.97 -5.94 -2.61
N LEU A 9 1.19 -5.27 -3.47
CA LEU A 9 0.14 -4.31 -3.10
C LEU A 9 -1.25 -4.78 -3.55
N GLY A 10 -1.47 -6.09 -3.54
CA GLY A 10 -2.77 -6.71 -3.71
C GLY A 10 -3.63 -6.68 -2.44
N HIS A 11 -4.60 -7.60 -2.35
CA HIS A 11 -5.62 -7.65 -1.29
C HIS A 11 -5.11 -7.72 0.14
N ILE A 12 -3.90 -8.23 0.37
CA ILE A 12 -3.33 -8.31 1.73
C ILE A 12 -2.31 -7.19 1.96
N GLY A 13 -1.43 -6.97 0.98
CA GLY A 13 -0.32 -6.05 1.15
C GLY A 13 -0.73 -4.59 1.23
N LEU A 14 -1.66 -4.13 0.38
CA LEU A 14 -2.11 -2.73 0.42
C LEU A 14 -2.83 -2.37 1.74
N PRO A 15 -3.81 -3.16 2.23
CA PRO A 15 -4.44 -2.87 3.52
C PRO A 15 -3.44 -2.94 4.69
N THR A 16 -2.51 -3.88 4.65
CA THR A 16 -1.43 -3.99 5.65
C THR A 16 -0.54 -2.74 5.64
N ALA A 17 -0.12 -2.27 4.46
CA ALA A 17 0.66 -1.05 4.31
C ALA A 17 -0.09 0.18 4.83
N ALA A 18 -1.39 0.29 4.53
CA ALA A 18 -2.25 1.36 5.01
C ALA A 18 -2.42 1.34 6.54
N LEU A 19 -2.57 0.16 7.15
CA LEU A 19 -2.66 0.02 8.60
C LEU A 19 -1.36 0.45 9.30
N PHE A 20 -0.19 0.08 8.78
CA PHE A 20 1.09 0.55 9.32
C PHE A 20 1.25 2.06 9.17
N ALA A 21 0.87 2.64 8.03
CA ALA A 21 0.91 4.08 7.82
C ALA A 21 -0.03 4.80 8.82
N LYS A 22 -1.24 4.28 9.03
CA LYS A 22 -2.21 4.78 10.03
C LYS A 22 -1.69 4.68 11.46
N ALA A 23 -0.87 3.68 11.76
CA ALA A 23 -0.22 3.51 13.07
C ALA A 23 1.00 4.45 13.27
N GLY A 24 1.36 5.28 12.29
CA GLY A 24 2.41 6.30 12.40
C GLY A 24 3.79 5.88 11.88
N PHE A 25 3.90 4.70 11.27
CA PHE A 25 5.15 4.28 10.62
C PHE A 25 5.33 4.97 9.27
N LYS A 26 6.59 5.18 8.86
CA LYS A 26 6.88 5.52 7.47
C LYS A 26 6.81 4.23 6.65
N VAL A 27 5.97 4.21 5.61
CA VAL A 27 5.73 3.01 4.79
C VAL A 27 6.08 3.28 3.33
N ILE A 28 6.74 2.31 2.69
CA ILE A 28 6.93 2.25 1.23
C ILE A 28 6.24 0.98 0.72
N GLY A 29 5.27 1.16 -0.16
CA GLY A 29 4.69 0.05 -0.93
C GLY A 29 5.50 -0.23 -2.18
N VAL A 30 5.75 -1.51 -2.48
CA VAL A 30 6.47 -1.98 -3.67
C VAL A 30 5.62 -3.02 -4.38
N ASP A 31 5.37 -2.84 -5.66
CA ASP A 31 4.75 -3.85 -6.52
C ASP A 31 5.49 -3.91 -7.85
N ILE A 32 5.48 -5.07 -8.50
CA ILE A 32 6.08 -5.24 -9.83
C ILE A 32 5.23 -4.61 -10.92
N ASN A 33 3.93 -4.45 -10.67
CA ASN A 33 2.99 -3.87 -11.62
C ASN A 33 2.97 -2.33 -11.46
N PRO A 34 3.49 -1.56 -12.44
CA PRO A 34 3.52 -0.12 -12.36
C PRO A 34 2.12 0.51 -12.30
N ASP A 35 1.09 -0.13 -12.86
CA ASP A 35 -0.28 0.41 -12.85
C ASP A 35 -0.88 0.41 -11.44
N ILE A 36 -0.57 -0.61 -10.63
CA ILE A 36 -0.95 -0.68 -9.21
C ILE A 36 -0.30 0.48 -8.45
N VAL A 37 1.02 0.65 -8.61
CA VAL A 37 1.79 1.71 -7.94
C VAL A 37 1.28 3.08 -8.33
N ASN A 38 1.03 3.32 -9.63
CA ASN A 38 0.52 4.58 -10.14
C ASN A 38 -0.88 4.90 -9.60
N SER A 39 -1.78 3.92 -9.58
CA SER A 39 -3.14 4.10 -9.04
C SER A 39 -3.10 4.50 -7.57
N ILE A 40 -2.32 3.78 -6.75
CA ILE A 40 -2.17 4.07 -5.31
C ILE A 40 -1.59 5.46 -5.08
N ASN A 41 -0.56 5.85 -5.84
CA ASN A 41 0.05 7.19 -5.75
C ASN A 41 -0.92 8.33 -6.15
N GLN A 42 -1.95 8.03 -6.94
CA GLN A 42 -3.04 8.95 -7.28
C GLN A 42 -4.18 8.93 -6.25
N GLY A 43 -4.07 8.12 -5.18
CA GLY A 43 -5.13 7.94 -4.18
C GLY A 43 -6.28 7.05 -4.66
N ILE A 44 -6.08 6.30 -5.75
CA ILE A 44 -7.06 5.38 -6.31
C ILE A 44 -6.72 3.97 -5.84
N SER A 45 -7.67 3.30 -5.16
CA SER A 45 -7.49 1.91 -4.77
C SER A 45 -7.53 1.00 -6.00
N PRO A 46 -6.50 0.18 -6.27
CA PRO A 46 -6.49 -0.79 -7.37
C PRO A 46 -7.32 -2.04 -7.07
N ILE A 47 -7.82 -2.17 -5.83
CA ILE A 47 -8.62 -3.29 -5.34
C ILE A 47 -9.90 -2.77 -4.69
N ILE A 48 -10.98 -3.54 -4.81
CA ILE A 48 -12.24 -3.25 -4.13
C ILE A 48 -12.18 -3.95 -2.77
N GLU A 49 -12.15 -3.17 -1.69
CA GLU A 49 -12.33 -3.68 -0.34
C GLU A 49 -13.64 -3.13 0.25
N PRO A 50 -14.45 -3.97 0.93
CA PRO A 50 -15.46 -3.47 1.85
C PRO A 50 -14.76 -2.75 3.02
N GLY A 51 -15.13 -1.50 3.26
CA GLY A 51 -14.58 -0.68 4.35
C GLY A 51 -15.02 -1.12 5.73
#